data_AF-A0A3N5TQ85-F1
#
_entry.id   AF-A0A3N5TQ85-F1
#
_cell.length_a   1.000
_cell.length_b   1.000
_cell.length_c   1.000
_cell.angle_alpha   90.00
_cell.angle_beta   90.00
_cell.angle_gamma   90.00
#
_symmetry.space_group_name_H-M   'P 1'
#
loop_
_entity.id
_entity.type
_entity.pdbx_description
1 polymer ?
#
loop_
_entity_poly.entity_id
_entity_poly.type
_entity_poly.pdbx_seq_one_letter_code
_entity_poly.pdbx_strand_id
1 'polypeptide(L)'
;MVSPLFVNRSWLTAYFRQTSPTALYFRLRLLYRSGSMVMTELLFDSEHTVAFLVDLLNTPSPTGYHTEAVEIIEKAFRALAIPDLIIERSVKGALILTWPGEHNDTPRGLTAHTDTLGLMVKEIKSSGRLKLTQLGGFMWNAVEFEGVTVQTFPGQRFRGTVLPVEASVHIHRGAGDNPRNADTMEVRLDARVQSADDTRALGIEVGDFVFLDPR
;
A
#
# COMPACT_ATOMS: atom_id res chain seq x y z
N MET A 1 22.49 25.00 4.59
CA MET A 1 22.95 25.06 6.00
C MET A 1 22.20 23.96 6.71
N VAL A 2 22.84 22.81 6.95
CA VAL A 2 22.17 21.59 7.45
C VAL A 2 22.76 21.27 8.81
N SER A 3 21.92 21.28 9.85
CA SER A 3 22.30 20.86 11.20
C SER A 3 22.24 19.33 11.30
N PRO A 4 23.25 18.67 11.90
CA PRO A 4 23.18 17.24 12.19
C PRO A 4 22.53 16.97 13.55
N LEU A 5 21.59 16.02 13.60
CA LEU A 5 21.20 15.35 14.84
C LEU A 5 22.15 14.18 15.10
N PHE A 6 22.71 14.14 16.30
CA PHE A 6 23.63 13.11 16.81
C PHE A 6 22.86 11.99 17.51
N VAL A 7 23.03 10.72 17.09
CA VAL A 7 23.09 9.54 17.98
C VAL A 7 24.00 8.44 17.39
N ASN A 8 25.10 8.19 18.11
CA ASN A 8 26.00 7.03 18.24
C ASN A 8 26.16 5.95 17.12
N ARG A 9 27.38 5.95 16.52
CA ARG A 9 28.23 4.82 16.05
C ARG A 9 27.73 3.86 14.97
N SER A 10 27.61 4.39 13.74
CA SER A 10 28.05 3.83 12.45
C SER A 10 27.78 4.90 11.40
N TRP A 11 28.81 5.44 10.73
CA TRP A 11 28.60 6.55 9.79
C TRP A 11 28.12 6.00 8.44
N LEU A 12 26.79 5.90 8.28
CA LEU A 12 26.17 5.83 6.97
C LEU A 12 25.94 7.28 6.51
N THR A 13 26.51 7.68 5.39
CA THR A 13 26.17 8.98 4.78
C THR A 13 25.83 8.75 3.32
N ALA A 14 24.56 8.96 2.98
CA ALA A 14 24.06 8.89 1.62
C ALA A 14 24.01 10.32 1.03
N TYR A 15 24.50 10.47 -0.20
CA TYR A 15 24.40 11.72 -0.94
C TYR A 15 23.74 11.45 -2.30
N PHE A 16 22.77 12.28 -2.65
CA PHE A 16 22.12 12.27 -3.96
C PHE A 16 22.82 13.25 -4.89
N ARG A 17 23.16 12.82 -6.10
CA ARG A 17 23.65 13.72 -7.16
C ARG A 17 23.06 13.29 -8.49
N GLN A 18 22.14 14.07 -9.02
CA GLN A 18 21.64 13.91 -10.38
C GLN A 18 22.68 14.45 -11.35
N THR A 19 23.14 13.63 -12.30
CA THR A 19 24.19 13.99 -13.27
C THR A 19 23.68 14.04 -14.71
N SER A 20 22.50 13.47 -15.00
CA SER A 20 21.78 13.63 -16.26
C SER A 20 20.25 13.52 -16.07
N PRO A 21 19.44 13.85 -17.09
CA PRO A 21 17.98 13.72 -17.03
C PRO A 21 17.47 12.29 -16.84
N THR A 22 18.25 11.27 -17.23
CA THR A 22 17.87 9.85 -17.22
C THR A 22 18.67 9.00 -16.22
N ALA A 23 19.69 9.54 -15.57
CA ALA A 23 20.53 8.81 -14.62
C ALA A 23 20.54 9.51 -13.25
N LEU A 24 19.86 8.91 -12.27
CA LEU A 24 19.95 9.29 -10.87
C LEU A 24 21.06 8.46 -10.20
N TYR A 25 22.18 9.11 -9.88
CA TYR A 25 23.28 8.42 -9.20
C TYR A 25 23.02 8.37 -7.69
N PHE A 26 22.97 7.15 -7.16
CA PHE A 26 22.93 6.91 -5.73
C PHE A 26 24.33 6.58 -5.21
N ARG A 27 24.92 7.48 -4.40
CA ARG A 27 26.23 7.24 -3.79
C ARG A 27 26.05 6.88 -2.32
N LEU A 28 26.13 5.58 -2.01
CA LEU A 28 26.13 5.10 -0.63
C LEU A 28 27.58 5.00 -0.12
N ARG A 29 27.93 5.77 0.91
CA ARG A 29 29.26 5.71 1.54
C ARG A 29 29.17 4.82 2.79
N LEU A 30 29.66 3.58 2.67
CA LEU A 30 29.84 2.66 3.80
C LEU A 30 31.28 2.77 4.31
N LEU A 31 31.48 3.36 5.48
CA LEU A 31 32.79 3.42 6.14
C LEU A 31 32.99 2.15 6.98
N TYR A 32 33.73 1.17 6.43
CA TYR A 32 34.20 0.02 7.22
C TYR A 32 35.42 0.40 8.07
N ARG A 33 35.54 -0.21 9.25
CA ARG A 33 36.55 0.11 10.28
C ARG A 33 37.97 -0.43 9.97
N SER A 34 38.15 -1.14 8.86
CA SER A 34 39.45 -1.57 8.33
C SER A 34 39.74 -0.78 7.05
N GLY A 35 40.89 -0.11 6.99
CA GLY A 35 41.26 0.95 6.04
C GLY A 35 41.32 0.64 4.53
N SER A 36 40.54 -0.32 4.03
CA SER A 36 40.30 -0.52 2.60
C SER A 36 38.94 0.05 2.21
N MET A 37 38.95 1.21 1.56
CA MET A 37 37.77 1.87 1.00
C MET A 37 37.29 1.08 -0.23
N VAL A 38 36.36 0.14 -0.05
CA VAL A 38 35.67 -0.49 -1.18
C VAL A 38 34.58 0.46 -1.64
N MET A 39 34.85 1.19 -2.73
CA MET A 39 33.85 1.99 -3.41
C MET A 39 33.01 1.10 -4.31
N THR A 40 31.95 0.51 -3.77
CA THR A 40 30.94 -0.16 -4.58
C THR A 40 30.08 0.90 -5.26
N GLU A 41 30.18 1.03 -6.58
CA GLU A 41 29.21 1.80 -7.36
C GLU A 41 27.92 0.98 -7.47
N LEU A 42 26.89 1.43 -6.76
CA LEU A 42 25.54 0.90 -6.92
C LEU A 42 24.94 1.55 -8.16
N LEU A 43 24.90 0.80 -9.26
CA LEU A 43 24.12 1.17 -10.44
C LEU A 43 22.64 0.94 -10.10
N PHE A 44 21.88 2.03 -10.04
CA PHE A 44 20.46 1.99 -9.75
C PHE A 44 19.68 2.24 -11.04
N ASP A 45 18.92 1.24 -11.47
CA ASP A 45 17.98 1.41 -12.59
C ASP A 45 16.74 2.14 -12.09
N SER A 46 16.75 3.47 -12.25
CA SER A 46 15.65 4.31 -11.79
C SER A 46 14.36 4.11 -12.57
N GLU A 47 14.45 3.86 -13.88
CA GLU A 47 13.25 3.70 -14.72
C GLU A 47 12.54 2.39 -14.37
N HIS A 48 13.30 1.29 -14.27
CA HIS A 48 12.74 0.01 -13.85
C HIS A 48 12.17 0.07 -12.43
N THR A 49 12.86 0.75 -11.50
CA THR A 49 12.38 0.86 -10.12
C THR A 49 11.10 1.69 -10.04
N VAL A 50 11.02 2.81 -10.77
CA VAL A 50 9.80 3.63 -10.82
C VAL A 50 8.64 2.82 -11.41
N ALA A 51 8.86 2.10 -12.52
CA ALA A 51 7.84 1.25 -13.11
C ALA A 51 7.33 0.18 -12.12
N PHE A 52 8.24 -0.53 -11.44
CA PHE A 52 7.88 -1.50 -10.40
C PHE A 52 7.07 -0.87 -9.25
N LEU A 53 7.49 0.31 -8.77
CA LEU A 53 6.80 0.99 -7.68
C LEU A 53 5.40 1.47 -8.11
N VAL A 54 5.25 1.98 -9.33
CA VAL A 54 3.95 2.38 -9.87
C VAL A 54 3.02 1.17 -9.98
N ASP A 55 3.50 0.04 -10.50
CA ASP A 55 2.71 -1.19 -10.58
C ASP A 55 2.29 -1.68 -9.19
N LEU A 56 3.21 -1.66 -8.22
CA LEU A 56 2.93 -2.07 -6.85
C LEU A 56 1.94 -1.15 -6.15
N LEU A 57 2.09 0.18 -6.28
CA LEU A 57 1.19 1.16 -5.67
C LEU A 57 -0.22 1.15 -6.28
N ASN A 58 -0.35 0.75 -7.54
CA ASN A 58 -1.65 0.55 -8.19
C ASN A 58 -2.32 -0.78 -7.86
N THR A 59 -1.63 -1.66 -7.13
CA THR A 59 -2.14 -2.97 -6.76
C THR A 59 -2.75 -2.94 -5.36
N PRO A 60 -4.02 -3.34 -5.18
CA PRO A 60 -4.64 -3.35 -3.87
C PRO A 60 -3.94 -4.31 -2.89
N SER A 61 -3.62 -3.82 -1.70
CA SER A 61 -3.10 -4.66 -0.62
C SER A 61 -3.53 -4.24 0.77
N PRO A 62 -4.81 -3.89 1.05
CA PRO A 62 -5.17 -3.44 2.38
C PRO A 62 -4.87 -4.51 3.43
N THR A 63 -4.63 -4.12 4.68
CA THR A 63 -4.37 -5.06 5.78
C THR A 63 -5.36 -6.24 5.77
N GLY A 64 -4.83 -7.47 5.64
CA GLY A 64 -5.61 -8.70 5.52
C GLY A 64 -5.78 -9.24 4.09
N TYR A 65 -5.50 -8.43 3.06
CA TYR A 65 -5.51 -8.80 1.65
C TYR A 65 -4.18 -8.41 1.01
N HIS A 66 -3.35 -9.39 0.68
CA HIS A 66 -1.96 -9.12 0.24
C HIS A 66 -1.54 -9.96 -0.97
N THR A 67 -2.41 -10.84 -1.48
CA THR A 67 -2.06 -11.85 -2.47
C THR A 67 -1.51 -11.23 -3.76
N GLU A 68 -2.18 -10.23 -4.34
CA GLU A 68 -1.74 -9.59 -5.58
C GLU A 68 -0.40 -8.84 -5.42
N ALA A 69 -0.25 -8.05 -4.35
CA ALA A 69 0.99 -7.33 -4.11
C ALA A 69 2.18 -8.28 -3.85
N VAL A 70 1.97 -9.35 -3.08
CA VAL A 70 3.01 -10.36 -2.84
C VAL A 70 3.39 -11.07 -4.13
N GLU A 71 2.45 -11.36 -5.02
CA GLU A 71 2.74 -11.94 -6.33
C GLU A 71 3.61 -11.04 -7.22
N ILE A 72 3.33 -9.73 -7.24
CA ILE A 72 4.14 -8.75 -7.97
C ILE A 72 5.56 -8.69 -7.42
N ILE A 73 5.69 -8.62 -6.09
CA ILE A 73 7.00 -8.55 -5.41
C ILE A 73 7.80 -9.82 -5.65
N GLU A 74 7.16 -10.99 -5.48
CA GLU A 74 7.81 -12.27 -5.73
C GLU A 74 8.30 -12.39 -7.18
N LYS A 75 7.47 -11.99 -8.14
CA LYS A 75 7.85 -11.98 -9.57
C LYS A 75 9.03 -11.05 -9.82
N ALA A 76 9.05 -9.87 -9.21
CA ALA A 76 10.15 -8.91 -9.33
C ALA A 76 11.46 -9.50 -8.78
N PHE A 77 11.45 -10.10 -7.59
CA PHE A 77 12.64 -10.74 -7.01
C PHE A 77 13.13 -11.94 -7.82
N ARG A 78 12.22 -12.77 -8.34
CA ARG A 78 12.58 -13.88 -9.24
C ARG A 78 13.24 -13.39 -10.52
N ALA A 79 12.77 -12.27 -11.09
CA ALA A 79 13.32 -11.68 -12.31
C ALA A 79 14.75 -11.14 -12.14
N LEU A 80 15.17 -10.79 -10.92
CA LEU A 80 16.55 -10.37 -10.63
C LEU A 80 17.57 -11.50 -10.75
N ALA A 81 17.13 -12.76 -10.77
CA ALA A 81 17.98 -13.95 -10.92
C ALA A 81 19.21 -13.96 -9.97
N ILE A 82 19.01 -13.50 -8.72
CA ILE A 82 20.07 -13.43 -7.71
C ILE A 82 20.50 -14.86 -7.36
N PRO A 83 21.80 -15.21 -7.50
CA PRO A 83 22.30 -16.53 -7.15
C PRO A 83 22.00 -16.89 -5.70
N ASP A 84 21.59 -18.15 -5.49
CA ASP A 84 21.32 -18.74 -4.18
C ASP A 84 20.20 -18.05 -3.37
N LEU A 85 19.45 -17.12 -3.96
CA LEU A 85 18.31 -16.49 -3.32
C LEU A 85 17.17 -17.50 -3.16
N ILE A 86 16.82 -17.78 -1.90
CA ILE A 86 15.69 -18.63 -1.55
C ILE A 86 14.47 -17.72 -1.34
N ILE A 87 13.37 -18.06 -2.01
CA ILE A 87 12.11 -17.31 -1.98
C ILE A 87 10.99 -18.24 -1.54
N GLU A 88 10.39 -17.94 -0.39
CA GLU A 88 9.37 -18.76 0.25
C GLU A 88 8.19 -17.91 0.71
N ARG A 89 7.01 -18.53 0.86
CA ARG A 89 5.85 -17.90 1.49
C ARG A 89 5.58 -18.57 2.84
N SER A 90 5.34 -17.76 3.86
CA SER A 90 4.82 -18.25 5.13
C SER A 90 3.37 -18.75 4.99
N VAL A 91 2.88 -19.48 6.00
CA VAL A 91 1.46 -19.92 6.08
C VAL A 91 0.48 -18.74 6.00
N LYS A 92 0.88 -17.56 6.49
CA LYS A 92 0.07 -16.33 6.44
C LYS A 92 0.28 -15.51 5.16
N GLY A 93 1.07 -16.01 4.22
CA GLY A 93 1.31 -15.40 2.91
C GLY A 93 2.39 -14.31 2.86
N ALA A 94 3.08 -14.02 3.97
CA ALA A 94 4.27 -13.15 3.92
C ALA A 94 5.39 -13.77 3.08
N LEU A 95 6.01 -12.95 2.23
CA LEU A 95 7.16 -13.34 1.40
C LEU A 95 8.45 -13.28 2.25
N ILE A 96 9.19 -14.38 2.26
CA ILE A 96 10.45 -14.53 2.97
C ILE A 96 11.55 -14.73 1.93
N LEU A 97 12.54 -13.86 1.99
CA LEU A 97 13.71 -13.88 1.11
C LEU A 97 14.93 -14.18 1.96
N THR A 98 15.59 -15.30 1.69
CA THR A 98 16.84 -15.67 2.35
C THR A 98 17.95 -15.67 1.31
N TRP A 99 18.89 -14.74 1.46
CA TRP A 99 20.09 -14.67 0.62
C TRP A 99 21.30 -15.11 1.44
N PRO A 100 21.87 -16.31 1.19
CA PRO A 100 23.04 -16.79 1.89
C PRO A 100 24.25 -15.88 1.64
N GLY A 101 24.87 -15.42 2.72
CA GLY A 101 26.18 -14.76 2.67
C GLY A 101 27.34 -15.76 2.76
N GLU A 102 28.57 -15.25 2.74
CA GLU A 102 29.78 -16.06 2.92
C GLU A 102 29.83 -16.78 4.30
N HIS A 103 29.19 -16.19 5.31
CA HIS A 103 29.09 -16.71 6.67
C HIS A 103 27.64 -16.71 7.16
N ASN A 104 27.27 -17.66 8.03
CA ASN A 104 25.92 -17.77 8.61
C ASN A 104 25.81 -17.37 10.09
N ASP A 105 26.90 -16.87 10.68
CA ASP A 105 27.02 -16.63 12.13
C ASP A 105 26.38 -15.32 12.60
N THR A 106 26.17 -14.37 11.68
CA THR A 106 25.70 -13.02 11.98
C THR A 106 24.60 -12.58 11.00
N PRO A 107 23.41 -13.22 11.01
CA PRO A 107 22.34 -12.90 10.07
C PRO A 107 21.85 -11.46 10.21
N ARG A 108 21.42 -10.86 9.09
CA ARG A 108 20.80 -9.53 9.03
C ARG A 108 19.36 -9.66 8.55
N GLY A 109 18.43 -9.07 9.30
CA GLY A 109 17.03 -9.00 8.90
C GLY A 109 16.69 -7.62 8.36
N LEU A 110 16.03 -7.58 7.21
CA LEU A 110 15.35 -6.40 6.68
C LEU A 110 13.87 -6.74 6.58
N THR A 111 13.02 -5.85 7.06
CA THR A 111 11.57 -6.00 6.95
C THR A 111 10.96 -4.80 6.27
N ALA A 112 9.96 -5.06 5.43
CA ALA A 112 9.11 -4.08 4.82
C ALA A 112 7.68 -4.63 4.86
N HIS A 113 6.71 -3.76 5.15
CA HIS A 113 5.31 -4.13 5.10
C HIS A 113 4.77 -3.78 3.71
N THR A 114 3.95 -4.66 3.16
CA THR A 114 3.37 -4.50 1.82
C THR A 114 1.89 -4.17 1.89
N ASP A 115 1.31 -4.21 3.09
CA ASP A 115 -0.08 -3.88 3.30
C ASP A 115 -0.30 -2.37 3.30
N THR A 116 -1.41 -1.96 2.70
CA THR A 116 -1.90 -0.60 2.69
C THR A 116 -3.07 -0.42 3.66
N LEU A 117 -3.49 0.83 3.78
CA LEU A 117 -4.77 1.15 4.39
C LEU A 117 -5.89 0.78 3.43
N GLY A 118 -7.07 0.52 3.98
CA GLY A 118 -8.26 0.27 3.19
C GLY A 118 -9.52 0.27 4.04
N LEU A 119 -10.57 -0.29 3.46
CA LEU A 119 -11.89 -0.34 4.05
C LEU A 119 -12.46 -1.75 3.89
N MET A 120 -13.47 -2.08 4.69
CA MET A 120 -14.21 -3.33 4.59
C MET A 120 -15.69 -3.06 4.80
N VAL A 121 -16.54 -3.78 4.05
CA VAL A 121 -18.00 -3.68 4.21
C VAL A 121 -18.40 -4.18 5.59
N LYS A 122 -19.02 -3.31 6.40
CA LYS A 122 -19.50 -3.63 7.74
C LYS A 122 -21.01 -3.88 7.76
N GLU A 123 -21.76 -3.16 6.93
CA GLU A 123 -23.22 -3.27 6.83
C GLU A 123 -23.68 -2.79 5.44
N ILE A 124 -24.67 -3.47 4.87
CA ILE A 124 -25.37 -3.03 3.67
C ILE A 124 -26.66 -2.35 4.14
N LYS A 125 -26.76 -1.04 3.90
CA LYS A 125 -27.90 -0.22 4.34
C LYS A 125 -29.13 -0.53 3.49
N SER A 126 -30.31 -0.22 4.02
CA SER A 126 -31.59 -0.40 3.30
C SER A 126 -31.65 0.34 1.95
N SER A 127 -30.84 1.39 1.76
CA SER A 127 -30.71 2.14 0.51
C SER A 127 -29.80 1.48 -0.54
N GLY A 128 -29.17 0.33 -0.21
CA GLY A 128 -28.15 -0.31 -1.04
C GLY A 128 -26.73 0.25 -0.85
N ARG A 129 -26.57 1.33 -0.07
CA ARG A 129 -25.26 1.92 0.25
C ARG A 129 -24.51 1.10 1.31
N LEU A 130 -23.19 1.28 1.36
CA LEU A 130 -22.32 0.48 2.22
C LEU A 130 -21.82 1.30 3.41
N LYS A 131 -22.05 0.81 4.62
CA LYS A 131 -21.34 1.26 5.81
C LYS A 131 -20.04 0.48 5.92
N LEU A 132 -18.96 1.17 6.27
CA LEU A 132 -17.62 0.60 6.22
C LEU A 132 -16.95 0.60 7.60
N THR A 133 -15.94 -0.26 7.74
CA THR A 133 -14.95 -0.19 8.80
C THR A 133 -13.57 0.02 8.19
N GLN A 134 -12.66 0.67 8.93
CA GLN A 134 -11.30 0.89 8.46
C GLN A 134 -10.45 -0.37 8.63
N LEU A 135 -9.61 -0.62 7.64
CA LEU A 135 -8.48 -1.53 7.72
C LEU A 135 -7.23 -0.65 7.87
N GLY A 136 -6.68 -0.62 9.09
CA GLY A 136 -5.68 0.37 9.50
C GLY A 136 -6.32 1.67 10.02
N GLY A 137 -5.48 2.64 10.39
CA GLY A 137 -5.90 3.89 11.01
C GLY A 137 -5.63 5.11 10.14
N PHE A 138 -6.69 5.79 9.69
CA PHE A 138 -6.61 7.07 8.98
C PHE A 138 -7.78 7.98 9.34
N MET A 139 -7.67 9.26 8.99
CA MET A 139 -8.78 10.19 9.17
C MET A 139 -9.77 10.05 8.02
N TRP A 140 -11.07 9.92 8.31
CA TRP A 140 -12.11 9.73 7.29
C TRP A 140 -12.22 10.89 6.29
N ASN A 141 -11.90 12.11 6.70
CA ASN A 141 -11.83 13.26 5.79
C ASN A 141 -10.70 13.15 4.76
N ALA A 142 -9.68 12.32 5.00
CA ALA A 142 -8.61 12.09 4.03
C ALA A 142 -9.06 11.23 2.84
N VAL A 143 -10.20 10.54 2.97
CA VAL A 143 -10.79 9.67 1.94
C VAL A 143 -12.17 10.14 1.50
N GLU A 144 -12.61 11.32 1.93
CA GLU A 144 -13.89 11.88 1.52
C GLU A 144 -13.87 12.19 0.01
N PHE A 145 -14.89 11.75 -0.71
CA PHE A 145 -15.02 11.83 -2.17
C PHE A 145 -14.01 11.00 -2.97
N GLU A 146 -13.23 10.12 -2.32
CA GLU A 146 -12.32 9.23 -3.04
C GLU A 146 -13.04 8.10 -3.77
N GLY A 147 -12.47 7.72 -4.91
CA GLY A 147 -12.86 6.54 -5.66
C GLY A 147 -12.47 5.27 -4.93
N VAL A 148 -13.33 4.26 -5.01
CA VAL A 148 -13.07 2.95 -4.43
C VAL A 148 -13.43 1.81 -5.37
N THR A 149 -12.81 0.66 -5.12
CA THR A 149 -13.19 -0.61 -5.70
C THR A 149 -13.62 -1.58 -4.59
N VAL A 150 -14.86 -2.04 -4.65
CA VAL A 150 -15.38 -3.09 -3.76
C VAL A 150 -15.14 -4.44 -4.44
N GLN A 151 -14.45 -5.35 -3.76
CA GLN A 151 -14.20 -6.70 -4.26
C GLN A 151 -15.01 -7.72 -3.46
N THR A 152 -15.87 -8.44 -4.17
CA THR A 152 -16.64 -9.58 -3.65
C THR A 152 -15.74 -10.77 -3.37
N PHE A 153 -16.19 -11.69 -2.51
CA PHE A 153 -15.48 -12.95 -2.24
C PHE A 153 -15.08 -13.74 -3.52
N PRO A 154 -15.93 -13.89 -4.56
CA PRO A 154 -15.52 -14.54 -5.80
C PRO A 154 -14.55 -13.74 -6.68
N GLY A 155 -14.19 -12.50 -6.29
CA GLY A 155 -13.24 -11.64 -7.00
C GLY A 155 -13.86 -10.64 -7.98
N GLN A 156 -15.20 -10.54 -8.07
CA GLN A 156 -15.83 -9.50 -8.88
C GLN A 156 -15.60 -8.13 -8.25
N ARG A 157 -15.34 -7.11 -9.08
CA ARG A 157 -14.98 -5.75 -8.65
C ARG A 157 -16.02 -4.73 -9.11
N PHE A 158 -16.45 -3.88 -8.18
CA PHE A 158 -17.43 -2.82 -8.41
C PHE A 158 -16.88 -1.47 -8.02
N ARG A 159 -17.15 -0.45 -8.83
CA ARG A 159 -16.74 0.93 -8.54
C ARG A 159 -17.70 1.60 -7.57
N GLY A 160 -17.17 2.55 -6.82
CA GLY A 160 -17.97 3.42 -5.97
C GLY A 160 -17.19 4.64 -5.50
N THR A 161 -17.82 5.41 -4.63
CA THR A 161 -17.24 6.63 -4.05
C THR A 161 -17.54 6.68 -2.57
N VAL A 162 -16.55 7.07 -1.76
CA VAL A 162 -16.74 7.37 -0.34
C VAL A 162 -17.39 8.74 -0.21
N LEU A 163 -18.51 8.81 0.51
CA LEU A 163 -19.30 10.03 0.65
C LEU A 163 -19.78 10.19 2.10
N PRO A 164 -19.99 11.43 2.56
CA PRO A 164 -20.83 11.67 3.73
C PRO A 164 -22.26 11.18 3.44
N VAL A 165 -22.93 10.60 4.45
CA VAL A 165 -24.36 10.24 4.36
C VAL A 165 -25.19 11.45 3.98
N GLU A 166 -24.88 12.60 4.57
CA GLU A 166 -25.45 13.91 4.22
C GLU A 166 -24.44 14.71 3.39
N ALA A 167 -24.35 14.44 2.09
CA ALA A 167 -23.31 15.02 1.22
C ALA A 167 -23.60 16.45 0.70
N SER A 168 -24.78 17.03 0.95
CA SER A 168 -25.19 18.33 0.38
C SER A 168 -25.64 19.33 1.44
N VAL A 169 -24.90 20.44 1.56
CA VAL A 169 -25.25 21.57 2.43
C VAL A 169 -26.49 22.34 1.96
N HIS A 170 -26.85 22.22 0.67
CA HIS A 170 -28.06 22.84 0.13
C HIS A 170 -29.33 22.16 0.67
N ILE A 171 -29.25 20.85 0.92
CA ILE A 171 -30.37 20.03 1.43
C ILE A 171 -30.28 19.91 2.96
N HIS A 172 -29.07 19.70 3.49
CA HIS A 172 -28.79 19.46 4.91
C HIS A 172 -27.96 20.61 5.48
N ARG A 173 -28.61 21.55 6.18
CA ARG A 173 -27.96 22.78 6.69
C ARG A 173 -26.76 22.54 7.62
N GLY A 174 -26.64 21.36 8.23
CA GLY A 174 -25.53 20.97 9.13
C GLY A 174 -24.51 20.00 8.54
N ALA A 175 -24.62 19.62 7.26
CA ALA A 175 -23.78 18.58 6.64
C ALA A 175 -22.27 18.86 6.73
N GLY A 176 -21.87 20.13 6.72
CA GLY A 176 -20.48 20.55 6.83
C GLY A 176 -19.87 20.31 8.21
N ASP A 177 -20.69 20.36 9.27
CA ASP A 177 -20.23 20.22 10.66
C ASP A 177 -20.29 18.75 11.13
N ASN A 178 -20.91 17.86 10.35
CA ASN A 178 -21.02 16.45 10.70
C ASN A 178 -19.63 15.81 10.81
N PRO A 179 -19.33 15.13 11.94
CA PRO A 179 -18.03 14.52 12.14
C PRO A 179 -17.78 13.49 11.04
N ARG A 180 -16.56 13.42 10.48
CA ARG A 180 -16.20 12.37 9.52
C ARG A 180 -15.76 11.13 10.28
N ASN A 181 -16.65 10.13 10.35
CA ASN A 181 -16.41 8.87 11.05
C ASN A 181 -17.16 7.70 10.35
N ALA A 182 -17.00 6.49 10.86
CA ALA A 182 -17.57 5.27 10.26
C ALA A 182 -19.12 5.23 10.25
N ASP A 183 -19.79 6.07 11.04
CA ASP A 183 -21.25 6.14 11.10
C ASP A 183 -21.83 7.19 10.14
N THR A 184 -21.07 8.25 9.86
CA THR A 184 -21.47 9.39 9.02
C THR A 184 -20.91 9.33 7.60
N MET A 185 -20.01 8.39 7.33
CA MET A 185 -19.44 8.10 6.02
C MET A 185 -19.98 6.78 5.47
N GLU A 186 -20.06 6.68 4.16
CA GLU A 186 -20.53 5.48 3.46
C GLU A 186 -19.93 5.39 2.05
N VAL A 187 -20.04 4.23 1.42
CA VAL A 187 -19.78 4.10 -0.01
C VAL A 187 -21.08 3.99 -0.78
N ARG A 188 -21.20 4.82 -1.80
CA ARG A 188 -22.22 4.69 -2.84
C ARG A 188 -21.59 3.97 -4.02
N LEU A 189 -22.16 2.83 -4.40
CA LEU A 189 -21.74 2.08 -5.57
C LEU A 189 -22.12 2.82 -6.86
N ASP A 190 -21.28 2.72 -7.88
CA ASP A 190 -21.55 3.17 -9.25
C ASP A 190 -22.35 2.09 -10.01
N ALA A 191 -23.35 1.54 -9.35
CA ALA A 191 -24.27 0.53 -9.86
C ALA A 191 -25.72 0.96 -9.57
N ARG A 192 -26.67 0.47 -10.36
CA ARG A 192 -28.09 0.74 -10.15
C ARG A 192 -28.62 -0.11 -9.00
N VAL A 193 -28.41 0.35 -7.78
CA VAL A 193 -28.92 -0.26 -6.55
C VAL A 193 -29.79 0.75 -5.80
N GLN A 194 -30.93 0.29 -5.28
CA GLN A 194 -31.84 1.10 -4.48
C GLN A 194 -32.22 0.42 -3.17
N SER A 195 -31.85 -0.85 -3.01
CA SER A 195 -32.12 -1.65 -1.83
C SER A 195 -30.89 -2.47 -1.40
N ALA A 196 -30.92 -2.96 -0.17
CA ALA A 196 -29.91 -3.92 0.29
C ALA A 196 -29.89 -5.20 -0.54
N ASP A 197 -31.06 -5.64 -1.04
CA ASP A 197 -31.18 -6.85 -1.86
C ASP A 197 -30.56 -6.65 -3.25
N ASP A 198 -30.71 -5.46 -3.85
CA ASP A 198 -30.03 -5.15 -5.12
C ASP A 198 -28.51 -5.24 -4.98
N THR A 199 -27.97 -4.72 -3.88
CA THR A 199 -26.52 -4.77 -3.60
C THR A 199 -26.04 -6.21 -3.38
N ARG A 200 -26.81 -7.02 -2.65
CA ARG A 200 -26.50 -8.46 -2.50
C ARG A 200 -26.63 -9.23 -3.80
N ALA A 201 -27.53 -8.84 -4.69
CA ALA A 201 -27.67 -9.45 -6.02
C ALA A 201 -26.41 -9.23 -6.90
N LEU A 202 -25.59 -8.21 -6.60
CA LEU A 202 -24.25 -8.04 -7.19
C LEU A 202 -23.21 -9.00 -6.61
N GLY A 203 -23.54 -9.75 -5.56
CA GLY A 203 -22.64 -10.62 -4.82
C GLY A 203 -21.82 -9.90 -3.73
N ILE A 204 -22.13 -8.64 -3.44
CA ILE A 204 -21.48 -7.86 -2.38
C ILE A 204 -22.06 -8.25 -1.03
N GLU A 205 -21.20 -8.58 -0.08
CA GLU A 205 -21.56 -8.97 1.28
C GLU A 205 -20.70 -8.29 2.36
N VAL A 206 -21.17 -8.40 3.61
CA VAL A 206 -20.40 -7.96 4.78
C VAL A 206 -19.10 -8.76 4.86
N GLY A 207 -17.97 -8.05 5.05
CA GLY A 207 -16.64 -8.63 5.05
C GLY A 207 -15.88 -8.44 3.73
N ASP A 208 -16.55 -8.00 2.66
CA ASP A 208 -15.88 -7.71 1.39
C ASP A 208 -14.90 -6.54 1.54
N PHE A 209 -13.76 -6.66 0.87
CA PHE A 209 -12.72 -5.63 0.87
C PHE A 209 -13.13 -4.45 -0.01
N VAL A 210 -12.77 -3.25 0.45
CA VAL A 210 -12.97 -2.01 -0.27
C VAL A 210 -11.62 -1.31 -0.38
N PHE A 211 -11.12 -1.24 -1.61
CA PHE A 211 -9.84 -0.64 -1.96
C PHE A 211 -10.03 0.83 -2.26
N LEU A 212 -9.22 1.68 -1.64
CA LEU A 212 -9.12 3.10 -1.98
C LEU A 212 -8.27 3.25 -3.23
N ASP A 213 -8.64 4.15 -4.12
CA ASP A 213 -7.80 4.47 -5.27
C ASP A 213 -6.50 5.14 -4.83
N PRO A 214 -5.36 4.77 -5.42
CA PRO A 214 -4.08 5.43 -5.21
C PRO A 214 -4.06 6.83 -5.86
N ARG A 215 -3.22 7.72 -5.33
CA ARG A 215 -3.01 9.11 -5.83
C ARG A 215 -1.58 9.31 -6.30
#